data_AF-A0A1Y1Q8T3-F1
#
_entry.id   AF-A0A1Y1Q8T3-F1
#
_cell.length_a   1.000
_cell.length_b   1.000
_cell.length_c   1.000
_cell.angle_alpha   90.00
_cell.angle_beta   90.00
_cell.angle_gamma   90.00
#
_symmetry.space_group_name_H-M   'P 1'
#
loop_
_entity.id
_entity.type
_entity.pdbx_description
1 polymer ?
#
loop_
_entity_poly.entity_id
_entity_poly.type
_entity_poly.pdbx_seq_one_letter_code
_entity_poly.pdbx_strand_id
1 'polypeptide(L)'
;MKVWNWIMALVSVMLLVGSLKALLDYWQYDELAADVGQMMLHQVSAEQVRQQVQDAIANNNPADARVYLSLATTFGYALQPAEFEAELQRLESPLNTARRNVNDFASGFIDGDATSSAGVVGALTSDFTVIGDGRDLWEQYQLYAKGEPVNELIVTLAGVGVGLTAATVASAGTTAAVKGGVSTTKLAAKGGRLTPSFQKFLLRQGSDVFDYKSFLLAVRADKSVDGISKAAVRAYNPNATQAIQRTAEQVNNIRKVSSTADVVHLLQYVENADDLVRLEKLSLKYGTQTKAIMKLLGKGAIGTVRILRKSTEWLISMIASFASFVASLVSFGSIRLKK
;
A
#
# COMPACT_ATOMS: atom_id res chain seq x y z
N MET A 1 11.97 69.04 -12.61
CA MET A 1 11.99 67.65 -12.10
C MET A 1 12.61 66.75 -13.15
N LYS A 2 13.62 65.94 -12.84
CA LYS A 2 14.32 65.12 -13.84
C LYS A 2 13.60 63.78 -14.02
N VAL A 3 13.31 63.42 -15.27
CA VAL A 3 12.73 62.13 -15.72
C VAL A 3 13.37 60.92 -15.01
N TRP A 4 14.66 61.06 -14.67
CA TRP A 4 15.45 60.13 -13.86
C TRP A 4 14.77 59.62 -12.58
N ASN A 5 14.11 60.47 -11.79
CA ASN A 5 13.54 60.04 -10.51
C ASN A 5 12.31 59.12 -10.69
N TRP A 6 11.52 59.37 -11.74
CA TRP A 6 10.39 58.52 -12.10
C TRP A 6 10.84 57.17 -12.67
N ILE A 7 11.92 57.16 -13.45
CA ILE A 7 12.54 55.91 -13.94
C ILE A 7 13.02 55.07 -12.75
N MET A 8 13.71 55.67 -11.77
CA MET A 8 14.19 54.95 -10.58
C MET A 8 13.05 54.39 -9.72
N ALA A 9 11.95 55.14 -9.57
CA ALA A 9 10.75 54.64 -8.88
C ALA A 9 10.14 53.44 -9.61
N LEU A 10 9.96 53.52 -10.94
CA LEU A 10 9.44 52.42 -11.76
C LEU A 10 10.32 51.17 -11.69
N VAL A 11 11.64 51.32 -11.78
CA VAL A 11 12.61 50.21 -11.65
C VAL A 11 12.52 49.57 -10.27
N SER A 12 12.43 50.37 -9.19
CA SER A 12 12.30 49.84 -7.82
C SER A 12 11.00 49.04 -7.61
N VAL A 13 9.89 49.50 -8.19
CA VAL A 13 8.59 48.82 -8.11
C VAL A 13 8.61 47.53 -8.93
N MET A 14 9.22 47.54 -10.13
CA MET A 14 9.38 46.31 -10.93
C MET A 14 10.25 45.27 -10.21
N LEU A 15 11.35 45.69 -9.58
CA LEU A 15 12.20 44.80 -8.79
C LEU A 15 11.47 44.22 -7.57
N LEU A 16 10.69 45.04 -6.87
CA LEU A 16 9.87 44.60 -5.73
C LEU A 16 8.78 43.61 -6.15
N VAL A 17 8.09 43.86 -7.26
CA VAL A 17 7.06 42.94 -7.79
C VAL A 17 7.70 41.63 -8.25
N GLY A 18 8.86 41.70 -8.91
CA GLY A 18 9.62 40.52 -9.31
C GLY A 18 10.08 39.66 -8.13
N SER A 19 10.55 40.29 -7.06
CA SER A 19 11.01 39.59 -5.85
C SER A 19 9.85 39.02 -5.02
N LEU A 20 8.72 39.73 -4.94
CA LEU A 20 7.48 39.22 -4.33
C LEU A 20 6.91 38.03 -5.09
N LYS A 21 6.91 38.09 -6.44
CA LYS A 21 6.49 36.96 -7.27
C LYS A 21 7.40 35.75 -7.04
N ALA A 22 8.72 35.96 -7.04
CA ALA A 22 9.67 34.90 -6.72
C ALA A 22 9.37 34.29 -5.33
N LEU A 23 9.16 35.11 -4.30
CA LEU A 23 8.76 34.66 -2.97
C LEU A 23 7.50 33.79 -2.95
N LEU A 24 6.49 34.15 -3.74
CA LEU A 24 5.23 33.42 -3.83
C LEU A 24 5.37 32.10 -4.62
N ASP A 25 6.21 32.07 -5.64
CA ASP A 25 6.49 30.86 -6.43
C ASP A 25 7.31 29.80 -5.64
N TYR A 26 7.95 30.19 -4.53
CA TYR A 26 8.76 29.29 -3.68
C TYR A 26 7.99 28.51 -2.61
N TRP A 27 6.65 28.62 -2.54
CA TRP A 27 5.82 27.77 -1.67
C TRP A 27 5.69 26.33 -2.23
N GLN A 28 6.82 25.67 -2.49
CA GLN A 28 6.89 24.26 -2.83
C GLN A 28 7.08 23.45 -1.56
N TYR A 29 6.18 22.49 -1.32
CA TYR A 29 6.29 21.56 -0.22
C TYR A 29 6.94 20.27 -0.71
N ASP A 30 7.91 19.76 0.04
CA ASP A 30 8.39 18.40 -0.16
C ASP A 30 7.45 17.46 0.58
N GLU A 31 6.89 16.49 -0.15
CA GLU A 31 6.15 15.38 0.47
C GLU A 31 7.16 14.30 0.89
N LEU A 32 7.41 14.22 2.19
CA LEU A 32 8.27 13.20 2.77
C LEU A 32 7.42 12.06 3.32
N ALA A 33 7.94 10.84 3.20
CA ALA A 33 7.33 9.68 3.84
C ALA A 33 7.31 9.87 5.36
N ALA A 34 6.25 9.38 6.01
CA ALA A 34 6.13 9.43 7.46
C ALA A 34 7.36 8.81 8.16
N ASP A 35 7.92 9.53 9.15
CA ASP A 35 8.97 8.98 10.00
C ASP A 35 8.33 8.11 11.09
N VAL A 36 8.16 6.83 10.76
CA VAL A 36 7.58 5.83 11.67
C VAL A 36 8.34 5.73 12.99
N GLY A 37 9.66 5.95 13.00
CA GLY A 37 10.42 5.93 14.25
C GLY A 37 9.98 7.02 15.20
N GLN A 38 9.88 8.25 14.70
CA GLN A 38 9.37 9.37 15.47
C GLN A 38 7.90 9.19 15.85
N MET A 39 7.07 8.69 14.94
CA MET A 39 5.65 8.45 15.22
C MET A 39 5.45 7.43 16.34
N MET A 40 6.19 6.31 16.33
CA MET A 40 6.12 5.33 17.41
C MET A 40 6.46 5.99 18.75
N LEU A 41 7.58 6.71 18.83
CA LEU A 41 8.01 7.37 20.07
C LEU A 41 7.04 8.44 20.60
N HIS A 42 6.34 9.14 19.72
CA HIS A 42 5.46 10.25 20.10
C HIS A 42 3.97 9.89 20.22
N GLN A 43 3.51 8.86 19.52
CA GLN A 43 2.08 8.52 19.42
C GLN A 43 1.72 7.20 20.11
N VAL A 44 2.71 6.35 20.38
CA VAL A 44 2.50 5.03 20.98
C VAL A 44 3.22 4.94 22.32
N SER A 45 2.48 4.63 23.38
CA SER A 45 3.02 4.45 24.72
C SER A 45 3.47 3.01 24.97
N ALA A 46 4.38 2.82 25.94
CA ALA A 46 4.80 1.49 26.38
C ALA A 46 3.62 0.64 26.88
N GLU A 47 2.60 1.28 27.46
CA GLU A 47 1.39 0.60 27.93
C GLU A 47 0.53 0.09 26.76
N GLN A 48 0.41 0.85 25.68
CA GLN A 48 -0.28 0.37 24.47
C GLN A 48 0.42 -0.84 23.87
N VAL A 49 1.76 -0.86 23.86
CA VAL A 49 2.52 -2.03 23.37
C VAL A 49 2.34 -3.22 24.31
N ARG A 50 2.38 -3.01 25.63
CA ARG A 50 2.08 -4.05 26.64
C ARG A 50 0.68 -4.64 26.43
N GLN A 51 -0.33 -3.78 26.24
CA GLN A 51 -1.70 -4.22 25.98
C GLN A 51 -1.77 -5.09 24.72
N GLN A 52 -1.07 -4.73 23.63
CA GLN A 52 -1.04 -5.57 22.44
C GLN A 52 -0.40 -6.95 22.66
N VAL A 53 0.63 -7.05 23.53
CA VAL A 53 1.21 -8.35 23.94
C VAL A 53 0.16 -9.18 24.68
N GLN A 54 -0.52 -8.56 25.67
CA GLN A 54 -1.54 -9.23 26.47
C GLN A 54 -2.75 -9.65 25.63
N ASP A 55 -3.22 -8.80 24.71
CA ASP A 55 -4.30 -9.12 23.77
C ASP A 55 -3.92 -10.29 22.87
N ALA A 56 -2.69 -10.31 22.36
CA ALA A 56 -2.22 -11.42 21.53
C ALA A 56 -2.15 -12.74 22.31
N ILE A 57 -1.69 -12.69 23.57
CA ILE A 57 -1.70 -13.84 24.49
C ILE A 57 -3.14 -14.31 24.78
N ALA A 58 -4.05 -13.39 25.10
CA ALA A 58 -5.45 -13.69 25.39
C ALA A 58 -6.17 -14.31 24.19
N ASN A 59 -5.82 -13.88 22.98
CA ASN A 59 -6.32 -14.45 21.73
C ASN A 59 -5.57 -15.71 21.26
N ASN A 60 -4.77 -16.34 22.15
CA ASN A 60 -4.00 -17.55 21.85
C ASN A 60 -3.04 -17.39 20.65
N ASN A 61 -2.55 -16.17 20.40
CA ASN A 61 -1.64 -15.84 19.30
C ASN A 61 -0.24 -15.44 19.85
N PRO A 62 0.58 -16.42 20.27
CA PRO A 62 1.91 -16.13 20.81
C PRO A 62 2.86 -15.53 19.75
N ALA A 63 2.64 -15.80 18.45
CA ALA A 63 3.45 -15.24 17.38
C ALA A 63 3.32 -13.71 17.31
N ASP A 64 2.09 -13.17 17.36
CA ASP A 64 1.89 -11.73 17.39
C ASP A 64 2.43 -11.11 18.68
N ALA A 65 2.28 -11.78 19.83
CA ALA A 65 2.86 -11.32 21.09
C ALA A 65 4.39 -11.18 21.00
N ARG A 66 5.08 -12.17 20.40
CA ARG A 66 6.52 -12.11 20.12
C ARG A 66 6.89 -10.95 19.20
N VAL A 67 6.06 -10.63 18.20
CA VAL A 67 6.26 -9.46 17.33
C VAL A 67 6.16 -8.16 18.13
N TYR A 68 5.18 -7.99 19.02
CA TYR A 68 5.09 -6.79 19.86
C TYR A 68 6.23 -6.66 20.88
N LEU A 69 6.74 -7.77 21.42
CA LEU A 69 7.93 -7.76 22.28
C LEU A 69 9.20 -7.37 21.50
N SER A 70 9.33 -7.87 20.26
CA SER A 70 10.41 -7.45 19.36
C SER A 70 10.28 -5.97 19.00
N LEU A 71 9.07 -5.50 18.71
CA LEU A 71 8.74 -4.09 18.47
C LEU A 71 9.14 -3.22 19.67
N ALA A 72 8.86 -3.69 20.89
CA ALA A 72 9.26 -3.01 22.12
C ALA A 72 10.77 -2.78 22.20
N THR A 73 11.54 -3.80 21.82
CA THR A 73 13.00 -3.71 21.77
C THR A 73 13.46 -2.73 20.68
N THR A 74 12.85 -2.79 19.48
CA THR A 74 13.21 -1.94 18.35
C THR A 74 13.02 -0.44 18.61
N PHE A 75 11.96 -0.06 19.33
CA PHE A 75 11.66 1.35 19.64
C PHE A 75 12.03 1.76 21.07
N GLY A 76 12.66 0.88 21.85
CA GLY A 76 13.17 1.20 23.19
C GLY A 76 12.09 1.38 24.26
N TYR A 77 10.94 0.71 24.13
CA TYR A 77 9.92 0.71 25.17
C TYR A 77 10.38 -0.11 26.39
N ALA A 78 10.10 0.39 27.60
CA ALA A 78 10.44 -0.26 28.86
C ALA A 78 9.50 -1.45 29.16
N LEU A 79 9.58 -2.49 28.34
CA LEU A 79 8.82 -3.73 28.45
C LEU A 79 9.79 -4.91 28.51
N GLN A 80 9.75 -5.69 29.59
CA GLN A 80 10.69 -6.79 29.81
C GLN A 80 10.12 -8.09 29.20
N PRO A 81 10.74 -8.70 28.17
CA PRO A 81 10.20 -9.92 27.56
C PRO A 81 10.06 -11.08 28.54
N ALA A 82 10.91 -11.12 29.58
CA ALA A 82 10.88 -12.12 30.63
C ALA A 82 9.54 -12.17 31.40
N GLU A 83 8.80 -11.06 31.45
CA GLU A 83 7.48 -10.99 32.10
C GLU A 83 6.46 -11.94 31.44
N PHE A 84 6.56 -12.16 30.13
CA PHE A 84 5.59 -12.93 29.34
C PHE A 84 6.10 -14.33 28.96
N GLU A 85 7.36 -14.63 29.23
CA GLU A 85 8.05 -15.80 28.69
C GLU A 85 7.39 -17.12 29.12
N ALA A 86 7.05 -17.25 30.41
CA ALA A 86 6.42 -18.47 30.93
C ALA A 86 5.06 -18.75 30.27
N GLU A 87 4.27 -17.71 30.01
CA GLU A 87 2.98 -17.85 29.35
C GLU A 87 3.12 -18.15 27.86
N LEU A 88 4.05 -17.47 27.18
CA LEU A 88 4.33 -17.74 25.77
C LEU A 88 4.81 -19.18 25.55
N GLN A 89 5.71 -19.69 26.40
CA GLN A 89 6.16 -21.09 26.33
C GLN A 89 5.01 -22.09 26.52
N ARG A 90 4.06 -21.78 27.41
CA ARG A 90 2.85 -22.60 27.57
C ARG A 90 2.01 -22.60 26.29
N LEU A 91 1.77 -21.44 25.68
CA LEU A 91 1.00 -21.30 24.43
C LEU A 91 1.71 -21.91 23.21
N GLU A 92 3.03 -21.93 23.21
CA GLU A 92 3.90 -22.48 22.17
C GLU A 92 4.14 -23.99 22.32
N SER A 93 3.70 -24.60 23.42
CA SER A 93 3.84 -26.05 23.64
C SER A 93 3.25 -26.87 22.47
N PRO A 94 3.83 -28.04 22.14
CA PRO A 94 3.42 -28.83 20.97
C PRO A 94 1.92 -29.12 20.91
N LEU A 95 1.30 -29.41 22.06
CA LEU A 95 -0.14 -29.68 22.15
C LEU A 95 -0.98 -28.44 21.84
N ASN A 96 -0.63 -27.28 22.41
CA ASN A 96 -1.39 -26.05 22.19
C ASN A 96 -1.20 -25.53 20.76
N THR A 97 0.01 -25.65 20.21
CA THR A 97 0.30 -25.35 18.81
C THR A 97 -0.49 -26.26 17.86
N ALA A 98 -0.51 -27.58 18.11
CA ALA A 98 -1.28 -28.50 17.30
C ALA A 98 -2.79 -28.19 17.32
N ARG A 99 -3.36 -27.96 18.52
CA ARG A 99 -4.78 -27.59 18.67
C ARG A 99 -5.12 -26.28 17.94
N ARG A 100 -4.28 -25.27 18.09
CA ARG A 100 -4.46 -23.97 17.42
C ARG A 100 -4.44 -24.11 15.91
N ASN A 101 -3.44 -24.81 15.35
CA ASN A 101 -3.36 -25.00 13.90
C ASN A 101 -4.60 -25.70 13.32
N VAL A 102 -5.20 -26.63 14.06
CA VAL A 102 -6.46 -27.29 13.65
C VAL A 102 -7.63 -26.31 13.67
N ASN A 103 -7.76 -25.51 14.73
CA ASN A 103 -8.84 -24.51 14.84
C ASN A 103 -8.71 -23.40 13.79
N ASP A 104 -7.50 -22.90 13.58
CA ASP A 104 -7.15 -21.90 12.58
C ASP A 104 -7.41 -22.39 11.15
N PHE A 105 -7.11 -23.66 10.89
CA PHE A 105 -7.44 -24.29 9.61
C PHE A 105 -8.95 -24.41 9.42
N ALA A 106 -9.70 -24.84 10.44
CA ALA A 106 -11.14 -24.99 10.36
C ALA A 106 -11.86 -23.64 10.16
N SER A 107 -11.48 -22.61 10.92
CA SER A 107 -12.01 -21.25 10.77
C SER A 107 -11.60 -20.62 9.43
N GLY A 108 -10.35 -20.74 9.01
CA GLY A 108 -9.89 -20.25 7.71
C GLY A 108 -10.56 -20.94 6.52
N PHE A 109 -10.93 -22.21 6.65
CA PHE A 109 -11.63 -22.99 5.62
C PHE A 109 -13.15 -22.71 5.58
N ILE A 110 -13.78 -22.51 6.74
CA ILE A 110 -15.24 -22.33 6.85
C ILE A 110 -15.64 -20.85 6.68
N ASP A 111 -14.93 -19.94 7.33
CA ASP A 111 -15.29 -18.51 7.39
C ASP A 111 -14.55 -17.67 6.33
N GLY A 112 -13.59 -18.27 5.62
CA GLY A 112 -12.75 -17.57 4.63
C GLY A 112 -11.76 -16.57 5.26
N ASP A 113 -11.61 -16.57 6.59
CA ASP A 113 -10.70 -15.69 7.32
C ASP A 113 -9.27 -16.26 7.30
N ALA A 114 -8.56 -16.04 6.21
CA ALA A 114 -7.17 -16.48 6.02
C ALA A 114 -6.16 -15.53 6.70
N THR A 115 -6.34 -15.27 8.00
CA THR A 115 -5.56 -14.29 8.77
C THR A 115 -4.45 -14.89 9.62
N SER A 116 -4.48 -16.21 9.85
CA SER A 116 -3.40 -16.94 10.53
C SER A 116 -2.53 -17.74 9.56
N SER A 117 -1.30 -18.07 9.97
CA SER A 117 -0.36 -18.83 9.15
C SER A 117 -0.89 -20.22 8.75
N ALA A 118 -1.65 -20.89 9.62
CA ALA A 118 -2.25 -22.19 9.35
C ALA A 118 -3.49 -22.11 8.43
N GLY A 119 -4.37 -21.12 8.64
CA GLY A 119 -5.52 -20.85 7.76
C GLY A 119 -5.08 -20.43 6.35
N VAL A 120 -4.00 -19.65 6.26
CA VAL A 120 -3.33 -19.34 5.00
C VAL A 120 -2.83 -20.63 4.35
N VAL A 121 -2.02 -21.47 5.01
CA VAL A 121 -1.46 -22.71 4.43
C VAL A 121 -2.53 -23.65 3.85
N GLY A 122 -3.72 -23.74 4.46
CA GLY A 122 -4.86 -24.49 3.93
C GLY A 122 -5.47 -23.91 2.64
N ALA A 123 -5.54 -22.58 2.53
CA ALA A 123 -5.91 -21.90 1.29
C ALA A 123 -4.78 -22.02 0.23
N LEU A 124 -3.52 -21.96 0.66
CA LEU A 124 -2.33 -21.95 -0.20
C LEU A 124 -2.15 -23.23 -1.02
N THR A 125 -2.54 -24.41 -0.51
CA THR A 125 -2.44 -25.66 -1.27
C THR A 125 -3.40 -25.71 -2.48
N SER A 126 -4.46 -24.90 -2.48
CA SER A 126 -5.41 -24.81 -3.62
C SER A 126 -5.21 -23.56 -4.49
N ASP A 127 -4.89 -22.41 -3.89
CA ASP A 127 -4.87 -21.10 -4.58
C ASP A 127 -3.56 -20.74 -5.28
N PHE A 128 -2.48 -21.52 -5.10
CA PHE A 128 -1.20 -21.33 -5.81
C PHE A 128 -1.06 -22.15 -7.11
N THR A 129 -2.10 -22.85 -7.54
CA THR A 129 -2.08 -23.68 -8.76
C THR A 129 -2.98 -23.09 -9.85
N VAL A 130 -2.76 -23.50 -11.12
CA VAL A 130 -3.66 -23.20 -12.25
C VAL A 130 -5.12 -23.51 -11.93
N ILE A 131 -5.33 -24.52 -11.09
CA ILE A 131 -6.65 -25.02 -10.70
C ILE A 131 -7.42 -23.93 -9.94
N GLY A 132 -6.76 -23.09 -9.14
CA GLY A 132 -7.40 -22.01 -8.38
C GLY A 132 -8.02 -20.94 -9.28
N ASP A 133 -7.25 -20.39 -10.23
CA ASP A 133 -7.76 -19.38 -11.15
C ASP A 133 -8.81 -19.95 -12.13
N GLY A 134 -8.62 -21.18 -12.61
CA GLY A 134 -9.62 -21.86 -13.43
C GLY A 134 -10.93 -22.12 -12.68
N ARG A 135 -10.84 -22.54 -11.40
CA ARG A 135 -12.01 -22.71 -10.51
C ARG A 135 -12.73 -21.38 -10.30
N ASP A 136 -12.00 -20.30 -10.01
CA ASP A 136 -12.59 -18.98 -9.78
C ASP A 136 -13.32 -18.48 -11.03
N LEU A 137 -12.73 -18.63 -12.23
CA LEU A 137 -13.41 -18.31 -13.49
C LEU A 137 -14.67 -19.16 -13.70
N TRP A 138 -14.61 -20.46 -13.39
CA TRP A 138 -15.75 -21.37 -13.50
C TRP A 138 -16.88 -21.01 -12.53
N GLU A 139 -16.56 -20.73 -11.27
CA GLU A 139 -17.52 -20.31 -10.25
C GLU A 139 -18.23 -19.02 -10.66
N GLN A 140 -17.47 -18.01 -11.07
CA GLN A 140 -18.03 -16.73 -11.49
C GLN A 140 -18.84 -16.85 -12.80
N TYR A 141 -18.43 -17.74 -13.70
CA TYR A 141 -19.25 -18.10 -14.86
C TYR A 141 -20.60 -18.70 -14.44
N GLN A 142 -20.62 -19.63 -13.48
CA GLN A 142 -21.86 -20.25 -13.00
C GLN A 142 -22.82 -19.21 -12.40
N LEU A 143 -22.30 -18.25 -11.63
CA LEU A 143 -23.09 -17.11 -11.14
C LEU A 143 -23.67 -16.29 -12.30
N TYR A 144 -22.83 -15.93 -13.27
CA TYR A 144 -23.25 -15.17 -14.44
C TYR A 144 -24.34 -15.90 -15.26
N ALA A 145 -24.19 -17.22 -15.44
CA ALA A 145 -25.14 -18.04 -16.18
C ALA A 145 -26.51 -18.13 -15.50
N LYS A 146 -26.56 -17.98 -14.18
CA LYS A 146 -27.80 -17.92 -13.38
C LYS A 146 -28.38 -16.51 -13.27
N GLY A 147 -27.70 -15.49 -13.80
CA GLY A 147 -28.09 -14.09 -13.62
C GLY A 147 -27.81 -13.56 -12.21
N GLU A 148 -26.95 -14.24 -11.45
CA GLU A 148 -26.53 -13.83 -10.11
C GLU A 148 -25.39 -12.79 -10.20
N PRO A 149 -25.18 -11.97 -9.15
CA PRO A 149 -24.09 -11.00 -9.12
C PRO A 149 -22.72 -11.66 -9.26
N VAL A 150 -21.90 -11.15 -10.18
CA VAL A 150 -20.53 -11.60 -10.41
C VAL A 150 -19.56 -10.67 -9.69
N ASN A 151 -18.53 -11.24 -9.07
CA ASN A 151 -17.41 -10.47 -8.55
C ASN A 151 -16.42 -10.16 -9.69
N GLU A 152 -16.57 -8.97 -10.27
CA GLU A 152 -15.77 -8.49 -11.41
C GLU A 152 -14.27 -8.53 -11.13
N LEU A 153 -13.85 -8.18 -9.92
CA LEU A 153 -12.44 -8.19 -9.53
C LEU A 153 -11.89 -9.62 -9.50
N ILE A 154 -12.64 -10.58 -8.96
CA ILE A 154 -12.21 -11.98 -8.89
C ILE A 154 -12.11 -12.59 -10.30
N VAL A 155 -13.09 -12.36 -11.18
CA VAL A 155 -13.00 -12.82 -12.58
C VAL A 155 -11.77 -12.25 -13.27
N THR A 156 -11.55 -10.94 -13.11
CA THR A 156 -10.43 -10.24 -13.73
C THR A 156 -9.08 -10.77 -13.23
N LEU A 157 -8.89 -10.85 -11.91
CA LEU A 157 -7.64 -11.36 -11.32
C LEU A 157 -7.40 -12.83 -11.65
N ALA A 158 -8.44 -13.65 -11.72
CA ALA A 158 -8.32 -15.05 -12.14
C ALA A 158 -7.91 -15.15 -13.62
N GLY A 159 -8.51 -14.34 -14.51
CA GLY A 159 -8.11 -14.25 -15.92
C GLY A 159 -6.65 -13.83 -16.09
N VAL A 160 -6.20 -12.83 -15.32
CA VAL A 160 -4.78 -12.44 -15.27
C VAL A 160 -3.90 -13.60 -14.77
N GLY A 161 -4.31 -14.31 -13.71
CA GLY A 161 -3.56 -15.43 -13.12
C GLY A 161 -3.39 -16.63 -14.07
N VAL A 162 -4.41 -16.96 -14.86
CA VAL A 162 -4.32 -17.98 -15.92
C VAL A 162 -3.27 -17.57 -16.96
N GLY A 163 -3.33 -16.33 -17.46
CA GLY A 163 -2.38 -15.81 -18.45
C GLY A 163 -0.94 -15.77 -17.93
N LEU A 164 -0.74 -15.33 -16.68
CA LEU A 164 0.57 -15.38 -16.04
C LEU A 164 1.09 -16.81 -15.87
N THR A 165 0.22 -17.79 -15.60
CA THR A 165 0.66 -19.17 -15.52
C THR A 165 1.12 -19.71 -16.87
N ALA A 166 0.39 -19.44 -17.94
CA ALA A 166 0.83 -19.80 -19.29
C ALA A 166 2.20 -19.17 -19.59
N ALA A 167 2.39 -17.91 -19.22
CA ALA A 167 3.68 -17.22 -19.37
C ALA A 167 4.80 -17.86 -18.54
N THR A 168 4.55 -18.27 -17.29
CA THR A 168 5.55 -18.95 -16.44
C THR A 168 5.98 -20.30 -16.99
N VAL A 169 5.05 -21.07 -17.56
CA VAL A 169 5.39 -22.34 -18.22
C VAL A 169 6.25 -22.07 -19.46
N ALA A 170 5.86 -21.10 -20.30
CA ALA A 170 6.61 -20.72 -21.49
C ALA A 170 8.00 -20.14 -21.16
N SER A 171 8.12 -19.41 -20.06
CA SER A 171 9.36 -18.74 -19.63
C SER A 171 10.27 -19.61 -18.75
N ALA A 172 9.97 -20.91 -18.63
CA ALA A 172 10.69 -21.87 -17.78
C ALA A 172 10.83 -21.41 -16.31
N GLY A 173 9.80 -20.77 -15.75
CA GLY A 173 9.75 -20.41 -14.32
C GLY A 173 10.26 -19.01 -13.97
N THR A 174 10.84 -18.26 -14.92
CA THR A 174 11.42 -16.93 -14.66
C THR A 174 10.43 -15.87 -14.16
N THR A 175 9.12 -16.05 -14.41
CA THR A 175 8.05 -15.13 -13.99
C THR A 175 7.34 -15.54 -12.69
N ALA A 176 7.87 -16.51 -11.95
CA ALA A 176 7.24 -17.05 -10.73
C ALA A 176 7.04 -16.01 -9.61
N ALA A 177 7.87 -14.96 -9.54
CA ALA A 177 7.75 -13.91 -8.53
C ALA A 177 6.42 -13.13 -8.62
N VAL A 178 5.91 -12.93 -9.84
CA VAL A 178 4.64 -12.21 -10.09
C VAL A 178 3.45 -13.00 -9.56
N LYS A 179 3.48 -14.34 -9.67
CA LYS A 179 2.40 -15.21 -9.18
C LYS A 179 2.14 -15.08 -7.69
N GLY A 180 3.21 -14.97 -6.89
CA GLY A 180 3.11 -14.79 -5.44
C GLY A 180 2.30 -13.54 -5.06
N GLY A 181 2.53 -12.44 -5.78
CA GLY A 181 1.84 -11.17 -5.57
C GLY A 181 0.37 -11.21 -5.97
N VAL A 182 0.07 -11.74 -7.16
CA VAL A 182 -1.31 -11.85 -7.66
C VAL A 182 -2.15 -12.77 -6.77
N SER A 183 -1.62 -13.95 -6.41
CA SER A 183 -2.33 -14.89 -5.53
C SER A 183 -2.61 -14.28 -4.15
N THR A 184 -1.63 -13.60 -3.56
CA THR A 184 -1.83 -12.93 -2.26
C THR A 184 -2.83 -11.77 -2.36
N THR A 185 -2.80 -11.00 -3.45
CA THR A 185 -3.78 -9.93 -3.70
C THR A 185 -5.19 -10.50 -3.85
N LYS A 186 -5.33 -11.65 -4.51
CA LYS A 186 -6.60 -12.36 -4.67
C LYS A 186 -7.13 -12.88 -3.32
N LEU A 187 -6.26 -13.43 -2.47
CA LEU A 187 -6.63 -13.83 -1.10
C LEU A 187 -7.15 -12.62 -0.30
N ALA A 188 -6.47 -11.48 -0.37
CA ALA A 188 -6.93 -10.26 0.28
C ALA A 188 -8.28 -9.76 -0.29
N ALA A 189 -8.51 -9.88 -1.60
CA ALA A 189 -9.78 -9.55 -2.23
C ALA A 189 -10.92 -10.46 -1.73
N LYS A 190 -10.70 -11.78 -1.70
CA LYS A 190 -11.69 -12.77 -1.21
C LYS A 190 -11.99 -12.57 0.27
N GLY A 191 -10.98 -12.27 1.09
CA GLY A 191 -11.13 -11.97 2.52
C GLY A 191 -11.71 -10.59 2.82
N GLY A 192 -12.15 -9.82 1.82
CA GLY A 192 -12.71 -8.48 2.01
C GLY A 192 -11.73 -7.46 2.61
N ARG A 193 -10.41 -7.70 2.46
CA ARG A 193 -9.36 -6.88 3.07
C ARG A 193 -8.80 -5.81 2.14
N LEU A 194 -9.40 -5.59 0.97
CA LEU A 194 -9.00 -4.52 0.07
C LEU A 194 -9.95 -3.33 0.22
N THR A 195 -9.39 -2.11 0.29
CA THR A 195 -10.21 -0.90 0.28
C THR A 195 -10.99 -0.78 -1.04
N PRO A 196 -12.17 -0.15 -1.06
CA PRO A 196 -12.94 0.04 -2.30
C PRO A 196 -12.16 0.78 -3.39
N SER A 197 -11.30 1.73 -3.02
CA SER A 197 -10.44 2.47 -3.95
C SER A 197 -9.39 1.56 -4.58
N PHE A 198 -8.75 0.71 -3.78
CA PHE A 198 -7.74 -0.21 -4.28
C PHE A 198 -8.35 -1.35 -5.11
N GLN A 199 -9.55 -1.82 -4.76
CA GLN A 199 -10.30 -2.75 -5.61
C GLN A 199 -10.58 -2.15 -7.00
N LYS A 200 -11.02 -0.89 -7.07
CA LYS A 200 -11.23 -0.19 -8.36
C LYS A 200 -9.93 -0.01 -9.13
N PHE A 201 -8.83 0.30 -8.44
CA PHE A 201 -7.50 0.42 -9.04
C PHE A 201 -7.05 -0.91 -9.68
N LEU A 202 -7.14 -2.01 -8.93
CA LEU A 202 -6.79 -3.35 -9.41
C LEU A 202 -7.72 -3.81 -10.55
N LEU A 203 -9.02 -3.54 -10.44
CA LEU A 203 -9.98 -3.87 -11.50
C LEU A 203 -9.65 -3.17 -12.81
N ARG A 204 -9.26 -1.88 -12.76
CA ARG A 204 -8.84 -1.13 -13.96
C ARG A 204 -7.58 -1.75 -14.58
N GLN A 205 -6.50 -1.90 -13.80
CA GLN A 205 -5.25 -2.48 -14.30
C GLN A 205 -5.44 -3.91 -14.80
N GLY A 206 -6.24 -4.71 -14.10
CA GLY A 206 -6.54 -6.07 -14.48
C GLY A 206 -7.41 -6.15 -15.74
N SER A 207 -8.37 -5.24 -15.92
CA SER A 207 -9.24 -5.21 -17.10
C SER A 207 -8.48 -4.84 -18.38
N ASP A 208 -7.40 -4.07 -18.27
CA ASP A 208 -6.51 -3.80 -19.41
C ASP A 208 -5.82 -5.07 -19.91
N VAL A 209 -5.59 -6.05 -19.01
CA VAL A 209 -4.94 -7.33 -19.27
C VAL A 209 -5.93 -8.44 -19.61
N PHE A 210 -7.09 -8.46 -18.95
CA PHE A 210 -8.12 -9.46 -19.16
C PHE A 210 -9.49 -8.77 -19.23
N ASP A 211 -10.06 -8.69 -20.44
CA ASP A 211 -11.38 -8.12 -20.65
C ASP A 211 -12.47 -9.08 -20.14
N TYR A 212 -12.74 -8.99 -18.83
CA TYR A 212 -13.72 -9.83 -18.15
C TYR A 212 -15.14 -9.66 -18.73
N LYS A 213 -15.47 -8.48 -19.28
CA LYS A 213 -16.79 -8.23 -19.86
C LYS A 213 -16.96 -9.01 -21.15
N SER A 214 -15.99 -8.90 -22.07
CA SER A 214 -15.98 -9.67 -23.31
C SER A 214 -15.92 -11.17 -23.04
N PHE A 215 -15.16 -11.59 -22.03
CA PHE A 215 -15.13 -12.99 -21.58
C PHE A 215 -16.53 -13.48 -21.14
N LEU A 216 -17.18 -12.80 -20.20
CA LEU A 216 -18.50 -13.21 -19.70
C LEU A 216 -19.56 -13.22 -20.80
N LEU A 217 -19.52 -12.23 -21.71
CA LEU A 217 -20.42 -12.18 -22.88
C LEU A 217 -20.19 -13.35 -23.84
N ALA A 218 -18.94 -13.68 -24.16
CA ALA A 218 -18.60 -14.76 -25.06
C ALA A 218 -19.00 -16.13 -24.48
N VAL A 219 -18.78 -16.34 -23.18
CA VAL A 219 -19.13 -17.58 -22.49
C VAL A 219 -20.66 -17.77 -22.38
N ARG A 220 -21.44 -16.69 -22.40
CA ARG A 220 -22.91 -16.79 -22.49
C ARG A 220 -23.38 -17.41 -23.81
N ALA A 221 -22.68 -17.13 -24.89
CA ALA A 221 -23.02 -17.59 -26.24
C ALA A 221 -22.62 -19.06 -26.47
N ASP A 222 -21.48 -19.49 -25.91
CA ASP A 222 -21.00 -20.87 -26.00
C ASP A 222 -20.53 -21.36 -24.63
N LYS A 223 -21.31 -22.29 -24.08
CA LYS A 223 -21.14 -22.85 -22.73
C LYS A 223 -20.20 -24.06 -22.69
N SER A 224 -19.64 -24.47 -23.83
CA SER A 224 -18.71 -25.59 -23.90
C SER A 224 -17.35 -25.23 -23.26
N VAL A 225 -16.64 -26.24 -22.78
CA VAL A 225 -15.28 -26.06 -22.21
C VAL A 225 -14.32 -25.46 -23.23
N ASP A 226 -14.46 -25.84 -24.50
CA ASP A 226 -13.67 -25.30 -25.61
C ASP A 226 -14.03 -23.83 -25.90
N GLY A 227 -15.32 -23.48 -25.92
CA GLY A 227 -15.80 -22.10 -26.05
C GLY A 227 -15.29 -21.19 -24.93
N ILE A 228 -15.32 -21.67 -23.68
CA ILE A 228 -14.79 -20.96 -22.51
C ILE A 228 -13.28 -20.72 -22.65
N SER A 229 -12.54 -21.74 -23.04
CA SER A 229 -11.08 -21.63 -23.22
C SER A 229 -10.73 -20.62 -24.32
N LYS A 230 -11.43 -20.67 -25.46
CA LYS A 230 -11.26 -19.71 -26.56
C LYS A 230 -11.63 -18.28 -26.15
N ALA A 231 -12.71 -18.12 -25.38
CA ALA A 231 -13.13 -16.82 -24.84
C ALA A 231 -12.06 -16.24 -23.90
N ALA A 232 -11.51 -17.05 -23.00
CA ALA A 232 -10.46 -16.62 -22.08
C ALA A 232 -9.19 -16.18 -22.83
N VAL A 233 -8.77 -16.93 -23.86
CA VAL A 233 -7.63 -16.56 -24.70
C VAL A 233 -7.87 -15.24 -25.44
N ARG A 234 -9.07 -15.04 -26.00
CA ARG A 234 -9.41 -13.80 -26.72
C ARG A 234 -9.51 -12.57 -25.80
N ALA A 235 -9.94 -12.77 -24.55
CA ALA A 235 -10.05 -11.70 -23.57
C ALA A 235 -8.68 -11.24 -23.04
N TYR A 236 -7.61 -12.02 -23.26
CA TYR A 236 -6.29 -11.72 -22.74
C TYR A 236 -5.49 -10.78 -23.65
N ASN A 237 -4.95 -9.71 -23.07
CA ASN A 237 -4.06 -8.75 -23.70
C ASN A 237 -2.65 -8.84 -23.10
N PRO A 238 -1.71 -9.52 -23.77
CA PRO A 238 -0.34 -9.71 -23.24
C PRO A 238 0.44 -8.40 -23.11
N ASN A 239 0.10 -7.37 -23.89
CA ASN A 239 0.85 -6.11 -23.95
C ASN A 239 0.53 -5.15 -22.79
N ALA A 240 -0.56 -5.38 -22.06
CA ALA A 240 -0.99 -4.51 -20.96
C ALA A 240 -0.53 -5.01 -19.57
N THR A 241 0.30 -6.05 -19.50
CA THR A 241 0.65 -6.74 -18.25
C THR A 241 1.54 -5.93 -17.30
N GLN A 242 2.25 -4.92 -17.80
CA GLN A 242 3.30 -4.23 -17.03
C GLN A 242 2.75 -3.57 -15.76
N ALA A 243 1.57 -2.95 -15.82
CA ALA A 243 1.01 -2.23 -14.68
C ALA A 243 0.65 -3.17 -13.53
N ILE A 244 -0.08 -4.26 -13.84
CA ILE A 244 -0.47 -5.27 -12.84
C ILE A 244 0.74 -6.08 -12.35
N GLN A 245 1.74 -6.31 -13.20
CA GLN A 245 2.99 -6.98 -12.80
C GLN A 245 3.74 -6.19 -11.76
N ARG A 246 3.91 -4.87 -11.94
CA ARG A 246 4.55 -4.01 -10.93
C ARG A 246 3.81 -4.07 -9.61
N THR A 247 2.48 -3.93 -9.61
CA THR A 247 1.67 -4.04 -8.40
C THR A 247 1.84 -5.41 -7.72
N ALA A 248 1.83 -6.49 -8.48
CA ALA A 248 2.07 -7.83 -7.96
C ALA A 248 3.49 -8.00 -7.39
N GLU A 249 4.51 -7.44 -8.03
CA GLU A 249 5.89 -7.46 -7.53
C GLU A 249 6.01 -6.76 -6.18
N GLN A 250 5.38 -5.60 -6.01
CA GLN A 250 5.38 -4.87 -4.73
C GLN A 250 4.71 -5.67 -3.61
N VAL A 251 3.55 -6.25 -3.90
CA VAL A 251 2.85 -7.14 -2.97
C VAL A 251 3.73 -8.35 -2.61
N ASN A 252 4.41 -8.93 -3.58
CA ASN A 252 5.32 -10.05 -3.35
C ASN A 252 6.58 -9.66 -2.57
N ASN A 253 7.09 -8.44 -2.75
CA ASN A 253 8.22 -7.92 -1.96
C ASN A 253 7.83 -7.77 -0.49
N ILE A 254 6.63 -7.24 -0.21
CA ILE A 254 6.07 -7.21 1.15
C ILE A 254 5.96 -8.64 1.70
N ARG A 255 5.36 -9.56 0.94
CA ARG A 255 5.19 -10.98 1.34
C ARG A 255 6.50 -11.66 1.71
N LYS A 256 7.60 -11.36 1.00
CA LYS A 256 8.92 -11.97 1.22
C LYS A 256 9.57 -11.55 2.54
N VAL A 257 9.32 -10.32 2.98
CA VAL A 257 9.92 -9.76 4.21
C VAL A 257 8.99 -9.82 5.42
N SER A 258 7.70 -10.09 5.22
CA SER A 258 6.72 -10.39 6.26
C SER A 258 6.15 -11.80 6.08
N SER A 259 4.91 -11.92 5.62
CA SER A 259 4.24 -13.18 5.30
C SER A 259 3.02 -12.93 4.42
N THR A 260 2.45 -13.99 3.83
CA THR A 260 1.17 -13.90 3.10
C THR A 260 0.03 -13.41 4.01
N ALA A 261 -0.05 -13.91 5.25
CA ALA A 261 -1.05 -13.50 6.23
C ALA A 261 -0.94 -12.00 6.54
N ASP A 262 0.27 -11.51 6.78
CA ASP A 262 0.50 -10.10 7.08
C ASP A 262 0.11 -9.22 5.89
N VAL A 263 0.45 -9.60 4.65
CA VAL A 263 0.04 -8.85 3.45
C VAL A 263 -1.49 -8.70 3.39
N VAL A 264 -2.24 -9.77 3.64
CA VAL A 264 -3.71 -9.73 3.64
C VAL A 264 -4.23 -8.67 4.64
N HIS A 265 -3.62 -8.57 5.82
CA HIS A 265 -3.93 -7.50 6.78
C HIS A 265 -3.39 -6.13 6.38
N LEU A 266 -2.25 -6.04 5.72
CA LEU A 266 -1.62 -4.76 5.39
C LEU A 266 -2.31 -4.06 4.21
N LEU A 267 -2.86 -4.82 3.25
CA LEU A 267 -3.57 -4.26 2.09
C LEU A 267 -4.86 -3.52 2.46
N GLN A 268 -5.40 -3.72 3.67
CA GLN A 268 -6.57 -2.97 4.14
C GLN A 268 -6.29 -1.46 4.35
N TYR A 269 -5.02 -1.07 4.43
CA TYR A 269 -4.61 0.33 4.57
C TYR A 269 -4.29 1.01 3.23
N VAL A 270 -4.25 0.25 2.13
CA VAL A 270 -3.84 0.76 0.81
C VAL A 270 -5.06 1.26 0.05
N GLU A 271 -5.06 2.52 -0.40
CA GLU A 271 -6.13 3.06 -1.25
C GLU A 271 -5.71 3.25 -2.71
N ASN A 272 -4.41 3.38 -2.97
CA ASN A 272 -3.85 3.72 -4.27
C ASN A 272 -2.42 3.14 -4.44
N ALA A 273 -1.84 3.35 -5.62
CA ALA A 273 -0.50 2.85 -5.94
C ALA A 273 0.60 3.44 -5.03
N ASP A 274 0.50 4.70 -4.64
CA ASP A 274 1.51 5.36 -3.82
C ASP A 274 1.50 4.83 -2.37
N ASP A 275 0.32 4.54 -1.82
CA ASP A 275 0.18 3.86 -0.53
C ASP A 275 0.87 2.49 -0.56
N LEU A 276 0.71 1.74 -1.65
CA LEU A 276 1.37 0.43 -1.81
C LEU A 276 2.89 0.57 -1.88
N VAL A 277 3.41 1.58 -2.60
CA VAL A 277 4.85 1.88 -2.63
C VAL A 277 5.38 2.22 -1.23
N ARG A 278 4.64 3.03 -0.46
CA ARG A 278 5.04 3.39 0.91
C ARG A 278 4.97 2.19 1.85
N LEU A 279 3.93 1.37 1.72
CA LEU A 279 3.80 0.14 2.46
C LEU A 279 4.94 -0.85 2.15
N GLU A 280 5.32 -0.98 0.88
CA GLU A 280 6.47 -1.79 0.46
C GLU A 280 7.77 -1.29 1.13
N LYS A 281 8.05 0.01 1.06
CA LYS A 281 9.23 0.61 1.70
C LYS A 281 9.23 0.40 3.22
N LEU A 282 8.07 0.56 3.86
CA LEU A 282 7.92 0.30 5.28
C LEU A 282 8.20 -1.17 5.61
N SER A 283 7.65 -2.07 4.80
CA SER A 283 7.82 -3.52 4.95
C SER A 283 9.26 -3.96 4.75
N LEU A 284 9.96 -3.40 3.77
CA LEU A 284 11.39 -3.65 3.57
C LEU A 284 12.24 -3.18 4.74
N LYS A 285 11.81 -2.13 5.46
CA LYS A 285 12.54 -1.58 6.61
C LYS A 285 12.28 -2.36 7.91
N TYR A 286 11.02 -2.72 8.19
CA TYR A 286 10.62 -3.29 9.49
C TYR A 286 10.21 -4.77 9.41
N GLY A 287 10.15 -5.37 8.21
CA GLY A 287 9.86 -6.78 8.01
C GLY A 287 8.55 -7.21 8.66
N THR A 288 8.62 -8.24 9.50
CA THR A 288 7.49 -8.81 10.24
C THR A 288 6.85 -7.84 11.26
N GLN A 289 7.57 -6.81 11.71
CA GLN A 289 7.02 -5.80 12.61
C GLN A 289 6.05 -4.84 11.92
N THR A 290 6.02 -4.83 10.58
CA THR A 290 5.23 -3.87 9.80
C THR A 290 3.74 -3.98 10.10
N LYS A 291 3.20 -5.20 10.27
CA LYS A 291 1.80 -5.39 10.68
C LYS A 291 1.51 -4.74 12.03
N ALA A 292 2.40 -4.91 13.01
CA ALA A 292 2.25 -4.33 14.34
C ALA A 292 2.32 -2.80 14.30
N ILE A 293 3.27 -2.25 13.55
CA ILE A 293 3.39 -0.80 13.31
C ILE A 293 2.09 -0.25 12.69
N MET A 294 1.60 -0.90 11.63
CA MET A 294 0.37 -0.49 10.95
C MET A 294 -0.85 -0.62 11.86
N LYS A 295 -0.92 -1.62 12.75
CA LYS A 295 -2.02 -1.74 13.71
C LYS A 295 -2.01 -0.64 14.78
N LEU A 296 -0.83 -0.17 15.19
CA LEU A 296 -0.69 0.87 16.21
C LEU A 296 -0.84 2.29 15.63
N LEU A 297 -0.25 2.56 14.48
CA LEU A 297 -0.24 3.89 13.85
C LEU A 297 -1.30 4.07 12.75
N GLY A 298 -1.95 2.98 12.33
CA GLY A 298 -2.91 2.98 11.24
C GLY A 298 -2.29 3.45 9.91
N LYS A 299 -3.12 4.09 9.09
CA LYS A 299 -2.71 4.66 7.80
C LYS A 299 -1.65 5.77 7.93
N GLY A 300 -1.50 6.38 9.12
CA GLY A 300 -0.49 7.40 9.38
C GLY A 300 0.94 6.92 9.10
N ALA A 301 1.23 5.63 9.33
CA ALA A 301 2.55 5.04 9.09
C ALA A 301 2.96 4.97 7.61
N ILE A 302 1.98 5.01 6.69
CA ILE A 302 2.21 5.11 5.25
C ILE A 302 1.69 6.45 4.69
N GLY A 303 1.50 7.44 5.56
CA GLY A 303 1.12 8.79 5.18
C GLY A 303 2.30 9.60 4.62
N THR A 304 1.98 10.78 4.13
CA THR A 304 2.97 11.80 3.76
C THR A 304 2.85 12.99 4.69
N VAL A 305 3.99 13.59 5.01
CA VAL A 305 4.05 14.88 5.72
C VAL A 305 4.53 15.92 4.72
N ARG A 306 3.74 16.99 4.56
CA ARG A 306 4.14 18.14 3.76
C ARG A 306 5.05 19.02 4.59
N ILE A 307 6.33 19.06 4.22
CA ILE A 307 7.29 19.95 4.85
C ILE A 307 7.56 21.10 3.90
N LEU A 308 7.52 22.33 4.42
CA LEU A 308 7.88 23.50 3.64
C LEU A 308 9.38 23.38 3.28
N ARG A 309 9.69 23.38 1.99
CA ARG A 309 11.07 23.28 1.53
C ARG A 309 11.86 24.49 2.06
N LYS A 310 12.77 24.27 3.01
CA LYS A 310 13.71 25.32 3.47
C LYS A 310 14.76 25.53 2.36
N SER A 311 14.50 26.41 1.41
CA SER A 311 15.52 26.83 0.45
C SER A 311 16.26 28.07 0.95
N THR A 312 17.59 28.06 0.88
CA THR A 312 18.42 29.25 1.10
C THR A 312 18.02 30.39 0.15
N GLU A 313 17.53 30.02 -1.05
CA GLU A 313 17.01 30.92 -2.07
C GLU A 313 15.79 31.73 -1.59
N TRP A 314 14.92 31.15 -0.76
CA TRP A 314 13.79 31.87 -0.16
C TRP A 314 14.25 32.96 0.82
N LEU A 315 15.27 32.68 1.64
CA LEU A 315 15.89 33.68 2.51
C LEU A 315 16.54 34.81 1.71
N ILE A 316 17.25 34.46 0.64
CA ILE A 316 17.86 35.45 -0.27
C ILE A 316 16.78 36.32 -0.94
N SER A 317 15.67 35.71 -1.37
CA SER A 317 14.54 36.43 -1.97
C SER A 317 13.81 37.34 -0.99
N MET A 318 13.66 36.92 0.28
CA MET A 318 13.17 37.79 1.36
C MET A 318 14.08 39.00 1.58
N ILE A 319 15.39 38.79 1.67
CA ILE A 319 16.37 39.86 1.87
C ILE A 319 16.36 40.82 0.66
N ALA A 320 16.33 40.29 -0.56
CA ALA A 320 16.28 41.08 -1.79
C ALA A 320 14.99 41.90 -1.90
N SER A 321 13.85 41.31 -1.50
CA SER A 321 12.55 42.01 -1.46
C SER A 321 12.56 43.13 -0.44
N PHE A 322 13.13 42.89 0.75
CA PHE A 322 13.25 43.90 1.79
C PHE A 322 14.16 45.04 1.36
N ALA A 323 15.32 44.74 0.78
CA ALA A 323 16.23 45.74 0.23
C ALA A 323 15.57 46.57 -0.88
N SER A 324 14.82 45.92 -1.77
CA SER A 324 14.07 46.59 -2.86
C SER A 324 12.95 47.48 -2.33
N PHE A 325 12.27 47.05 -1.27
CA PHE A 325 11.23 47.84 -0.59
C PHE A 325 11.81 49.11 0.06
N VAL A 326 12.92 48.98 0.79
CA VAL A 326 13.63 50.12 1.38
C VAL A 326 14.11 51.08 0.30
N ALA A 327 14.69 50.57 -0.79
CA ALA A 327 15.12 51.39 -1.92
C ALA A 327 13.95 52.16 -2.56
N SER A 328 12.78 51.53 -2.68
CA SER A 328 11.57 52.17 -3.19
C SER A 328 11.10 53.31 -2.26
N LEU A 329 11.04 53.07 -0.94
CA LEU A 329 10.67 54.10 0.03
C LEU A 329 11.61 55.32 0.00
N VAL A 330 12.91 55.09 -0.08
CA VAL A 330 13.91 56.18 -0.19
C VAL A 330 13.74 56.96 -1.49
N SER A 331 13.48 56.26 -2.60
CA SER A 331 13.19 56.88 -3.90
C SER A 331 11.96 57.80 -3.81
N PHE A 332 10.85 57.33 -3.21
CA PHE A 332 9.65 58.15 -3.00
C PHE A 332 9.85 59.31 -2.02
N GLY A 333 10.63 59.12 -0.95
CA GLY A 333 10.97 60.18 0.01
C GLY A 333 11.80 61.31 -0.63
N SER A 334 12.75 60.95 -1.51
CA SER A 334 13.57 61.92 -2.25
C SER A 334 12.76 62.79 -3.24
N ILE A 335 11.60 62.31 -3.67
CA ILE A 335 10.69 63.04 -4.57
C ILE A 335 9.89 64.10 -3.80
N ARG A 336 9.58 63.89 -2.51
CA ARG A 336 8.81 64.82 -1.67
C ARG A 336 9.63 65.97 -1.06
N LEU A 337 10.95 65.81 -0.91
CA LEU A 337 11.81 66.78 -0.21
C LEU A 337 12.36 67.93 -1.08
N LYS A 338 11.99 68.01 -2.37
CA LYS A 338 12.28 69.17 -3.23
C LYS A 338 11.00 69.92 -3.55
N LYS A 339 10.52 70.71 -2.58
CA LYS A 339 9.80 71.96 -2.86
C LYS A 339 10.80 73.10 -2.84
#